data_AF-A0A962WDU2-F1
#
_entry.id   AF-A0A962WDU2-F1
#
_cell.length_a   1.000
_cell.length_b   1.000
_cell.length_c   1.000
_cell.angle_alpha   90.00
_cell.angle_beta   90.00
_cell.angle_gamma   90.00
#
_symmetry.space_group_name_H-M   'P 1'
#
loop_
_entity.id
_entity.type
_entity.pdbx_description
1 polymer ?
#
loop_
_entity_poly.entity_id
_entity_poly.type
_entity_poly.pdbx_seq_one_letter_code
_entity_poly.pdbx_strand_id
1 'polypeptide(L)'
;MTNGTPATVAEPLDTTEFRDVEAQLKQRFPAAVLDVERAYGEIDFTVQAGDLLQVAGFLRDQPGLEFVHLADVTAIDRSELPSRQRNHAGDEARFAGIYHLYSIAGRRRVRLTVPAEGPDDKPTVPSLYPLWKSTFCMEREAFDLVGLRFSGHPDLRRIMMPWDWVGHPLRKDQPLGGEEVPFSMTWNDPDFATLGTQTLNPDAVQAPLPKGVDTTKHMVLNMGPQHPATHGVLRIALELDGERIVSAHPDTGYLHSGFEKQAENVRYKDFVPYTDRMDYTSAMCNNLGYSLAVEKLMGVEIPPRAQAIRVVVAELQRIAAHLVWLATHILDVSGTGMSLLMYAFREREMILDMFEMISGARLTYSYVRIGGVWKDAPAAFVARVQEFCELFPERIDQYERMLTDSVIFRKRV
;
A
#
# COMPACT_ATOMS: atom_id res chain seq x y z
N MET A 1 18.54 -36.27 -11.07
CA MET A 1 19.31 -35.94 -9.86
C MET A 1 20.35 -34.92 -10.26
N THR A 2 20.00 -33.63 -10.21
CA THR A 2 20.95 -32.54 -10.43
C THR A 2 21.60 -32.22 -9.10
N ASN A 3 22.88 -32.57 -8.97
CA ASN A 3 23.76 -32.15 -7.87
C ASN A 3 24.04 -30.64 -7.98
N GLY A 4 22.99 -29.82 -7.89
CA GLY A 4 23.11 -28.38 -7.69
C GLY A 4 23.29 -28.14 -6.21
N THR A 5 24.42 -27.53 -5.83
CA THR A 5 24.57 -26.85 -4.55
C THR A 5 23.28 -26.07 -4.27
N PRO A 6 22.64 -26.21 -3.09
CA PRO A 6 21.49 -25.37 -2.76
C PRO A 6 21.89 -23.92 -2.97
N ALA A 7 21.01 -23.13 -3.60
CA ALA A 7 21.25 -21.71 -3.85
C ALA A 7 21.80 -21.10 -2.56
N THR A 8 23.08 -20.74 -2.60
CA THR A 8 23.75 -20.03 -1.53
C THR A 8 22.96 -18.76 -1.28
N VAL A 9 22.61 -18.52 -0.01
CA VAL A 9 22.09 -17.25 0.50
C VAL A 9 22.72 -16.14 -0.33
N ALA A 10 21.89 -15.34 -1.02
CA ALA A 10 22.36 -14.28 -1.90
C ALA A 10 23.54 -13.57 -1.23
N GLU A 11 24.67 -13.44 -1.94
CA GLU A 11 25.81 -12.71 -1.43
C GLU A 11 25.32 -11.39 -0.81
N PRO A 12 25.81 -10.99 0.37
CA PRO A 12 25.34 -9.77 1.00
C PRO A 12 25.53 -8.62 0.01
N LEU A 13 24.41 -8.13 -0.52
CA LEU A 13 24.38 -6.98 -1.42
C LEU A 13 25.21 -5.86 -0.80
N ASP A 14 26.01 -5.18 -1.63
CA ASP A 14 26.97 -4.18 -1.17
C ASP A 14 26.27 -3.10 -0.33
N THR A 15 26.60 -3.05 0.96
CA THR A 15 26.09 -2.05 1.92
C THR A 15 27.17 -1.05 2.31
N THR A 16 28.27 -0.96 1.55
CA THR A 16 29.34 0.00 1.82
C THR A 16 28.85 1.46 1.79
N GLU A 17 27.83 1.75 0.99
CA GLU A 17 27.16 3.05 0.88
C GLU A 17 26.43 3.53 2.14
N PHE A 18 26.33 2.69 3.19
CA PHE A 18 25.66 3.02 4.46
C PHE A 18 26.61 3.21 5.63
N ARG A 19 27.92 3.01 5.44
CA ARG A 19 28.93 3.12 6.51
C ARG A 19 29.00 4.52 7.11
N ASP A 20 28.79 5.54 6.29
CA ASP A 20 28.74 6.94 6.72
C ASP A 20 27.51 7.22 7.61
N VAL A 21 26.35 6.65 7.27
CA VAL A 21 25.11 6.81 8.05
C VAL A 21 25.28 6.18 9.43
N GLU A 22 25.77 4.93 9.49
CA GLU A 22 26.00 4.24 10.75
C GLU A 22 27.05 4.96 11.60
N ALA A 23 28.16 5.39 11.01
CA ALA A 23 29.22 6.10 11.73
C ALA A 23 28.69 7.41 12.34
N GLN A 24 27.92 8.19 11.57
CA GLN A 24 27.32 9.44 12.05
C GLN A 24 26.29 9.20 13.16
N LEU A 25 25.44 8.19 13.02
CA LEU A 25 24.46 7.83 14.05
C LEU A 25 25.13 7.36 15.33
N LYS A 26 26.11 6.46 15.26
CA LYS A 26 26.83 5.96 16.44
C LYS A 26 27.66 7.06 17.12
N GLN A 27 28.21 8.00 16.34
CA GLN A 27 28.94 9.13 16.89
C GLN A 27 28.02 10.11 17.63
N ARG A 28 26.84 10.38 17.07
CA ARG A 28 25.91 11.39 17.62
C ARG A 28 24.99 10.84 18.72
N PHE A 29 24.56 9.59 18.58
CA PHE A 29 23.59 8.93 19.46
C PHE A 29 24.04 7.51 19.85
N PRO A 30 25.18 7.36 20.55
CA PRO A 30 25.75 6.05 20.85
C PRO A 30 24.86 5.16 21.74
N ALA A 31 24.00 5.76 22.57
CA ALA A 31 23.09 5.03 23.45
C ALA A 31 21.70 4.78 22.83
N ALA A 32 21.31 5.56 21.81
CA ALA A 32 19.97 5.45 21.20
C ALA A 32 19.88 4.30 20.19
N VAL A 33 21.00 3.97 19.53
CA VAL A 33 21.06 2.85 18.58
C VAL A 33 21.37 1.57 19.34
N LEU A 34 20.35 0.74 19.53
CA LEU A 34 20.42 -0.52 20.25
C LEU A 34 21.09 -1.61 19.40
N ASP A 35 20.76 -1.65 18.11
CA ASP A 35 21.32 -2.63 17.18
C ASP A 35 21.37 -2.12 15.73
N VAL A 36 22.19 -2.77 14.91
CA VAL A 36 22.30 -2.50 13.47
C VAL A 36 22.33 -3.82 12.70
N GLU A 37 21.28 -4.09 11.95
CA GLU A 37 21.18 -5.27 11.09
C GLU A 37 21.44 -4.91 9.63
N ARG A 38 22.10 -5.82 8.91
CA ARG A 38 22.28 -5.75 7.46
C ARG A 38 21.74 -7.03 6.84
N ALA A 39 20.62 -6.91 6.15
CA ALA A 39 19.98 -8.06 5.53
C ALA A 39 19.40 -7.64 4.18
N TYR A 40 19.56 -8.50 3.18
CA TYR A 40 18.98 -8.31 1.85
C TYR A 40 19.34 -6.94 1.23
N GLY A 41 20.56 -6.44 1.41
CA GLY A 41 20.99 -5.14 0.85
C GLY A 41 20.30 -3.91 1.45
N GLU A 42 19.66 -4.08 2.60
CA GLU A 42 19.08 -3.01 3.39
C GLU A 42 19.81 -2.95 4.75
N ILE A 43 19.79 -1.76 5.35
CA ILE A 43 20.27 -1.52 6.70
C ILE A 43 19.09 -1.15 7.60
N ASP A 44 19.04 -1.77 8.76
CA ASP A 44 18.03 -1.54 9.78
C ASP A 44 18.71 -1.10 11.08
N PHE A 45 18.23 0.00 11.64
CA PHE A 45 18.69 0.51 12.92
C PHE A 45 17.60 0.28 13.95
N THR A 46 17.90 -0.51 14.98
CA THR A 46 17.02 -0.61 16.13
C THR A 46 17.28 0.58 17.05
N VAL A 47 16.27 1.42 17.25
CA VAL A 47 16.39 2.70 17.97
C VAL A 47 15.47 2.69 19.19
N GLN A 48 15.98 3.20 20.31
CA GLN A 48 15.18 3.37 21.53
C GLN A 48 14.01 4.34 21.27
N ALA A 49 12.81 4.00 21.76
CA ALA A 49 11.60 4.79 21.49
C ALA A 49 11.74 6.25 21.93
N GLY A 50 12.25 6.52 23.13
CA GLY A 50 12.46 7.88 23.64
C GLY A 50 13.33 8.80 22.76
N ASP A 51 14.24 8.23 21.97
CA ASP A 51 15.18 8.98 21.13
C ASP A 51 14.75 9.06 19.66
N LEU A 52 13.65 8.40 19.28
CA LEU A 52 13.18 8.30 17.91
C LEU A 52 13.08 9.65 17.20
N LEU A 53 12.47 10.66 17.84
CA LEU A 53 12.31 12.00 17.26
C LEU A 53 13.65 12.69 16.99
N GLN A 54 14.63 12.50 17.87
CA GLN A 54 15.95 13.13 17.73
C GLN A 54 16.76 12.46 16.62
N VAL A 55 16.75 11.12 16.59
CA VAL A 55 17.43 10.31 15.57
C VAL A 55 16.81 10.56 14.20
N ALA A 56 15.49 10.50 14.08
CA ALA A 56 14.80 10.73 12.81
C ALA A 56 14.96 12.18 12.32
N GLY A 57 14.92 13.16 13.23
CA GLY A 57 15.19 14.57 12.90
C GLY A 57 16.61 14.77 12.37
N PHE A 58 17.60 14.13 13.01
CA PHE A 58 18.98 14.14 12.51
C PHE A 58 19.12 13.52 11.12
N LEU A 59 18.51 12.35 10.88
CA LEU A 59 18.54 11.70 9.56
C LEU A 59 17.91 12.58 8.47
N ARG A 60 16.84 13.32 8.81
CA ARG A 60 16.17 14.23 7.88
C ARG A 60 17.01 15.47 7.56
N ASP A 61 17.57 16.09 8.60
CA ASP A 61 18.11 17.46 8.51
C ASP A 61 19.64 17.51 8.31
N GLN A 62 20.36 16.42 8.60
CA GLN A 62 21.82 16.38 8.48
C GLN A 62 22.26 16.43 7.01
N PRO A 63 23.11 17.41 6.62
CA PRO A 63 23.67 17.47 5.27
C PRO A 63 24.43 16.20 4.91
N GLY A 64 24.14 15.65 3.72
CA GLY A 64 24.70 14.39 3.24
C GLY A 64 23.87 13.15 3.58
N LEU A 65 22.94 13.22 4.55
CA LEU A 65 21.98 12.15 4.84
C LEU A 65 20.63 12.44 4.16
N GLU A 66 20.01 13.57 4.49
CA GLU A 66 18.81 14.13 3.82
C GLU A 66 17.70 13.10 3.56
N PHE A 67 17.32 12.33 4.58
CA PHE A 67 16.20 11.38 4.52
C PHE A 67 14.85 12.10 4.55
N VAL A 68 14.60 12.98 3.57
CA VAL A 68 13.45 13.87 3.53
C VAL A 68 12.14 13.15 3.18
N HIS A 69 12.19 11.94 2.64
CA HIS A 69 11.01 11.16 2.29
C HIS A 69 10.82 9.99 3.26
N LEU A 70 9.75 10.05 4.06
CA LEU A 70 9.26 8.89 4.79
C LEU A 70 8.31 8.12 3.87
N ALA A 71 8.73 6.92 3.46
CA ALA A 71 8.03 6.10 2.49
C ALA A 71 6.86 5.33 3.12
N ASP A 72 7.03 4.83 4.35
CA ASP A 72 6.03 4.00 5.03
C ASP A 72 6.25 3.95 6.55
N VAL A 73 5.16 3.80 7.31
CA VAL A 73 5.17 3.46 8.74
C VAL A 73 4.24 2.27 8.96
N THR A 74 4.77 1.20 9.54
CA THR A 74 3.98 0.02 9.93
C THR A 74 4.34 -0.41 11.35
N ALA A 75 3.63 -1.41 11.88
CA ALA A 75 3.90 -1.98 13.19
C ALA A 75 3.88 -3.51 13.12
N ILE A 76 4.62 -4.14 14.02
CA ILE A 76 4.71 -5.59 14.10
C ILE A 76 4.38 -6.09 15.51
N ASP A 77 3.55 -7.13 15.59
CA ASP A 77 3.37 -7.95 16.78
C ASP A 77 4.29 -9.18 16.68
N ARG A 78 5.31 -9.21 17.52
CA ARG A 78 6.36 -10.25 17.52
C ARG A 78 6.01 -11.46 18.35
N SER A 79 4.87 -11.50 19.05
CA SER A 79 4.52 -12.54 20.03
C SER A 79 4.76 -13.97 19.54
N GLU A 80 4.48 -14.26 18.27
CA GLU A 80 4.67 -15.59 17.64
C GLU A 80 5.94 -15.73 16.79
N LEU A 81 6.80 -14.70 16.71
CA LEU A 81 8.06 -14.82 15.97
C LEU A 81 8.99 -15.86 16.64
N PRO A 82 9.60 -16.79 15.87
CA PRO A 82 10.48 -17.81 16.41
C PRO A 82 11.59 -17.19 17.27
N SER A 83 11.83 -17.74 18.46
CA SER A 83 12.87 -17.26 19.39
C SER A 83 14.26 -17.15 18.76
N ARG A 84 14.55 -17.97 17.73
CA ARG A 84 15.81 -17.93 16.97
C ARG A 84 16.01 -16.65 16.14
N GLN A 85 14.95 -15.90 15.90
CA GLN A 85 14.95 -14.58 15.26
C GLN A 85 14.90 -13.42 16.28
N ARG A 86 14.78 -13.72 17.59
CA ARG A 86 14.77 -12.73 18.68
C ARG A 86 16.12 -12.64 19.40
N ASN A 87 17.20 -12.44 18.65
CA ASN A 87 18.56 -12.38 19.21
C ASN A 87 19.13 -10.95 19.19
N HIS A 88 18.32 -9.95 18.83
CA HIS A 88 18.75 -8.57 18.65
C HIS A 88 18.29 -7.69 19.82
N ALA A 89 19.06 -6.65 20.13
CA ALA A 89 18.72 -5.72 21.20
C ALA A 89 17.43 -4.98 20.86
N GLY A 90 16.42 -5.05 21.73
CA GLY A 90 15.08 -4.52 21.49
C GLY A 90 14.00 -5.56 21.14
N ASP A 91 14.37 -6.82 20.93
CA ASP A 91 13.42 -7.92 20.67
C ASP A 91 12.62 -8.39 21.90
N GLU A 92 12.95 -7.86 23.07
CA GLU A 92 12.18 -8.07 24.31
C GLU A 92 10.78 -7.47 24.21
N ALA A 93 10.64 -6.35 23.49
CA ALA A 93 9.35 -5.72 23.28
C ALA A 93 8.51 -6.57 22.31
N ARG A 94 7.28 -6.89 22.71
CA ARG A 94 6.31 -7.59 21.85
C ARG A 94 6.00 -6.78 20.60
N PHE A 95 5.82 -5.47 20.74
CA PHE A 95 5.45 -4.59 19.64
C PHE A 95 6.62 -3.70 19.22
N ALA A 96 6.70 -3.40 17.92
CA ALA A 96 7.60 -2.37 17.42
C ALA A 96 6.99 -1.60 16.25
N GLY A 97 7.33 -0.31 16.16
CA GLY A 97 7.08 0.51 14.99
C GLY A 97 8.23 0.34 13.99
N ILE A 98 7.90 0.24 12.70
CA ILE A 98 8.85 0.10 11.60
C ILE A 98 8.69 1.31 10.70
N TYR A 99 9.78 2.04 10.47
CA TYR A 99 9.78 3.25 9.66
C TYR A 99 10.72 3.07 8.48
N HIS A 100 10.23 3.36 7.29
CA HIS A 100 11.01 3.30 6.07
C HIS A 100 11.33 4.71 5.59
N LEU A 101 12.62 5.07 5.66
CA LEU A 101 13.11 6.38 5.27
C LEU A 101 13.90 6.26 3.97
N TYR A 102 13.71 7.24 3.09
CA TYR A 102 14.38 7.32 1.80
C TYR A 102 15.03 8.69 1.61
N SER A 103 16.32 8.66 1.27
CA SER A 103 17.06 9.83 0.83
C SER A 103 17.05 9.88 -0.69
N ILE A 104 16.39 10.90 -1.25
CA ILE A 104 16.33 11.11 -2.71
C ILE A 104 17.70 11.54 -3.23
N ALA A 105 18.39 12.42 -2.50
CA ALA A 105 19.71 12.92 -2.86
C ALA A 105 20.76 11.79 -2.85
N GLY A 106 20.76 10.97 -1.79
CA GLY A 106 21.66 9.82 -1.65
C GLY A 106 21.17 8.53 -2.33
N ARG A 107 19.96 8.53 -2.91
CA ARG A 107 19.28 7.37 -3.53
C ARG A 107 19.29 6.09 -2.68
N ARG A 108 19.20 6.26 -1.36
CA ARG A 108 19.40 5.18 -0.38
C ARG A 108 18.26 5.11 0.62
N ARG A 109 17.92 3.89 1.06
CA ARG A 109 16.85 3.61 2.02
C ARG A 109 17.42 3.10 3.32
N VAL A 110 16.89 3.56 4.44
CA VAL A 110 17.17 3.01 5.77
C VAL A 110 15.87 2.62 6.45
N ARG A 111 15.92 1.57 7.26
CA ARG A 111 14.81 1.18 8.13
C ARG A 111 15.15 1.55 9.57
N LEU A 112 14.17 2.06 10.30
CA LEU A 112 14.24 2.21 11.75
C LEU A 112 13.24 1.25 12.37
N THR A 113 13.73 0.39 13.25
CA THR A 113 12.92 -0.49 14.08
C THR A 113 12.88 0.08 15.49
N VAL A 114 11.69 0.34 16.01
CA VAL A 114 11.52 1.02 17.30
C VAL A 114 10.70 0.13 18.26
N PRO A 115 11.36 -0.55 19.20
CA PRO A 115 10.68 -1.32 20.25
C PRO A 115 9.71 -0.42 21.02
N ALA A 116 8.46 -0.86 21.17
CA ALA A 116 7.46 -0.09 21.89
C ALA A 116 7.70 -0.13 23.40
N GLU A 117 7.42 1.00 24.08
CA GLU A 117 7.45 1.10 25.53
C GLU A 117 6.05 0.95 26.13
N GLY A 118 5.99 0.57 27.41
CA GLY A 118 4.73 0.41 28.15
C GLY A 118 4.13 -1.00 28.07
N PRO A 119 2.94 -1.19 28.65
CA PRO A 119 2.29 -2.51 28.72
C PRO A 119 1.69 -2.93 27.37
N ASP A 120 1.49 -4.25 27.17
CA ASP A 120 0.95 -4.86 25.95
C ASP A 120 -0.45 -4.36 25.53
N ASP A 121 -1.25 -3.82 26.46
CA ASP A 121 -2.55 -3.21 26.16
C ASP A 121 -2.40 -1.79 25.59
N LYS A 122 -1.26 -1.12 25.83
CA LYS A 122 -0.96 0.24 25.40
C LYS A 122 0.52 0.41 24.97
N PRO A 123 1.02 -0.41 24.02
CA PRO A 123 2.38 -0.25 23.51
C PRO A 123 2.49 1.11 22.84
N THR A 124 3.51 1.89 23.18
CA THR A 124 3.62 3.29 22.77
C THR A 124 5.01 3.60 22.21
N VAL A 125 5.05 4.37 21.12
CA VAL A 125 6.25 4.99 20.55
C VAL A 125 5.98 6.48 20.29
N PRO A 126 6.98 7.35 20.19
CA PRO A 126 6.76 8.73 19.75
C PRO A 126 6.26 8.83 18.31
N SER A 127 5.37 9.78 18.07
CA SER A 127 4.90 10.13 16.72
C SER A 127 5.98 10.89 15.96
N LEU A 128 6.16 10.56 14.68
CA LEU A 128 7.02 11.30 13.75
C LEU A 128 6.26 12.42 13.00
N TYR A 129 4.97 12.64 13.31
CA TYR A 129 4.15 13.70 12.71
C TYR A 129 4.73 15.13 12.79
N PRO A 130 5.47 15.52 13.85
CA PRO A 130 6.16 16.81 13.85
C PRO A 130 7.21 16.95 12.74
N LEU A 131 7.80 15.83 12.30
CA LEU A 131 8.85 15.79 11.28
C LEU A 131 8.30 15.57 9.86
N TRP A 132 7.39 14.62 9.68
CA TRP A 132 6.73 14.31 8.41
C TRP A 132 5.22 14.28 8.57
N LYS A 133 4.51 15.15 7.84
CA LYS A 133 3.03 15.19 7.91
C LYS A 133 2.36 13.97 7.30
N SER A 134 3.06 13.24 6.41
CA SER A 134 2.57 12.00 5.81
C SER A 134 2.31 10.89 6.83
N THR A 135 2.96 10.92 7.99
CA THR A 135 2.76 9.89 9.02
C THR A 135 1.38 9.94 9.66
N PHE A 136 0.61 11.02 9.43
CA PHE A 136 -0.74 11.18 9.97
C PHE A 136 -1.64 9.97 9.69
N CYS A 137 -1.66 9.48 8.45
CA CYS A 137 -2.47 8.31 8.09
C CYS A 137 -1.78 7.00 8.46
N MET A 138 -0.47 6.89 8.24
CA MET A 138 0.30 5.65 8.45
C MET A 138 0.35 5.25 9.93
N GLU A 139 0.54 6.20 10.84
CA GLU A 139 0.52 5.94 12.29
C GLU A 139 -0.90 5.58 12.78
N ARG A 140 -1.94 6.17 12.20
CA ARG A 140 -3.33 5.79 12.48
C ARG A 140 -3.63 4.38 12.03
N GLU A 141 -3.12 3.96 10.88
CA GLU A 141 -3.28 2.60 10.35
C GLU A 141 -2.58 1.58 11.25
N ALA A 142 -1.33 1.82 11.62
CA ALA A 142 -0.59 0.99 12.57
C ALA A 142 -1.30 0.89 13.94
N PHE A 143 -1.88 1.99 14.41
CA PHE A 143 -2.72 1.99 15.61
C PHE A 143 -3.99 1.17 15.43
N ASP A 144 -4.70 1.35 14.33
CA ASP A 144 -5.99 0.69 14.11
C ASP A 144 -5.83 -0.82 13.96
N LEU A 145 -4.85 -1.25 13.17
CA LEU A 145 -4.66 -2.64 12.79
C LEU A 145 -3.86 -3.44 13.81
N VAL A 146 -2.82 -2.86 14.42
CA VAL A 146 -1.91 -3.56 15.37
C VAL A 146 -2.09 -3.08 16.82
N GLY A 147 -2.55 -1.86 17.03
CA GLY A 147 -2.75 -1.28 18.37
C GLY A 147 -1.53 -0.55 18.93
N LEU A 148 -0.55 -0.21 18.09
CA LEU A 148 0.59 0.61 18.49
C LEU A 148 0.16 2.07 18.65
N ARG A 149 0.39 2.67 19.82
CA ARG A 149 0.04 4.07 20.11
C ARG A 149 1.20 5.00 19.79
N PHE A 150 0.87 6.19 19.31
CA PHE A 150 1.84 7.21 18.93
C PHE A 150 1.69 8.46 19.82
N SER A 151 2.65 8.69 20.71
CA SER A 151 2.62 9.85 21.60
C SER A 151 2.94 11.13 20.83
N GLY A 152 2.11 12.16 20.99
CA GLY A 152 2.21 13.41 20.23
C GLY A 152 1.50 13.42 18.87
N HIS A 153 0.83 12.33 18.47
CA HIS A 153 0.02 12.32 17.26
C HIS A 153 -1.25 13.18 17.42
N PRO A 154 -1.61 14.03 16.43
CA PRO A 154 -2.72 15.00 16.58
C PRO A 154 -4.11 14.37 16.64
N ASP A 155 -4.34 13.26 15.93
CA ASP A 155 -5.65 12.57 15.91
C ASP A 155 -5.50 11.07 15.74
N LEU A 156 -5.33 10.33 16.84
CA LEU A 156 -5.17 8.88 16.82
C LEU A 156 -6.52 8.16 16.92
N ARG A 157 -7.36 8.34 15.91
CA ARG A 157 -8.61 7.58 15.71
C ARG A 157 -8.41 6.51 14.64
N ARG A 158 -9.24 5.45 14.69
CA ARG A 158 -9.31 4.40 13.66
C ARG A 158 -9.45 4.99 12.26
N ILE A 159 -8.95 4.29 11.25
CA ILE A 159 -8.87 4.76 9.85
C ILE A 159 -9.26 3.68 8.83
N MET A 160 -9.09 2.40 9.17
CA MET A 160 -9.47 1.25 8.35
C MET A 160 -10.69 0.52 8.90
N MET A 161 -10.76 0.33 10.22
CA MET A 161 -11.84 -0.39 10.87
C MET A 161 -12.98 0.56 11.29
N PRO A 162 -14.22 0.06 11.38
CA PRO A 162 -15.33 0.81 11.98
C PRO A 162 -14.96 1.38 13.35
N TRP A 163 -15.51 2.55 13.69
CA TRP A 163 -15.18 3.27 14.93
C TRP A 163 -15.53 2.48 16.20
N ASP A 164 -16.51 1.58 16.11
CA ASP A 164 -17.00 0.67 17.15
C ASP A 164 -16.32 -0.70 17.13
N TRP A 165 -15.39 -0.95 16.20
CA TRP A 165 -14.66 -2.20 16.13
C TRP A 165 -13.88 -2.47 17.43
N VAL A 166 -13.94 -3.70 17.92
CA VAL A 166 -13.26 -4.14 19.14
C VAL A 166 -11.97 -4.86 18.78
N GLY A 167 -10.85 -4.42 19.36
CA GLY A 167 -9.53 -5.04 19.14
C GLY A 167 -8.78 -4.50 17.92
N HIS A 168 -7.78 -5.28 17.47
CA HIS A 168 -6.79 -4.89 16.47
C HIS A 168 -6.48 -6.10 15.56
N PRO A 169 -7.04 -6.17 14.33
CA PRO A 169 -7.05 -7.38 13.51
C PRO A 169 -5.69 -8.03 13.20
N LEU A 170 -4.61 -7.25 13.15
CA LEU A 170 -3.26 -7.74 12.84
C LEU A 170 -2.46 -8.18 14.06
N ARG A 171 -3.02 -8.12 15.27
CA ARG A 171 -2.39 -8.79 16.42
C ARG A 171 -2.41 -10.31 16.23
N LYS A 172 -1.40 -10.99 16.78
CA LYS A 172 -1.31 -12.45 16.67
C LYS A 172 -2.26 -13.18 17.61
N ASP A 173 -2.72 -12.50 18.66
CA ASP A 173 -3.77 -12.99 19.57
C ASP A 173 -5.18 -12.97 18.95
N GLN A 174 -5.36 -12.31 17.79
CA GLN A 174 -6.61 -12.39 17.04
C GLN A 174 -6.68 -13.70 16.26
N PRO A 175 -7.82 -14.43 16.36
CA PRO A 175 -7.95 -15.73 15.73
C PRO A 175 -7.83 -15.63 14.21
N LEU A 176 -7.07 -16.55 13.62
CA LEU A 176 -7.04 -16.76 12.18
C LEU A 176 -8.29 -17.55 11.80
N GLY A 177 -9.26 -16.89 11.17
CA GLY A 177 -10.52 -17.50 10.75
C GLY A 177 -11.45 -16.50 10.10
N GLY A 178 -12.49 -17.00 9.44
CA GLY A 178 -13.65 -16.20 9.04
C GLY A 178 -14.81 -16.47 9.98
N GLU A 179 -15.76 -15.55 10.04
CA GLU A 179 -17.11 -15.94 10.45
C GLU A 179 -17.68 -16.91 9.42
N GLU A 180 -18.52 -17.85 9.87
CA GLU A 180 -19.20 -18.75 8.96
C GLU A 180 -20.05 -17.91 8.00
N VAL A 181 -19.73 -17.99 6.71
CA VAL A 181 -20.35 -17.16 5.69
C VAL A 181 -21.81 -17.60 5.55
N PRO A 182 -22.80 -16.75 5.88
CA PRO A 182 -24.20 -17.16 5.84
C PRO A 182 -24.71 -17.47 4.42
N PHE A 183 -23.92 -17.23 3.37
CA PHE A 183 -24.31 -17.49 1.98
C PHE A 183 -24.19 -18.96 1.55
N SER A 184 -23.83 -19.89 2.45
CA SER A 184 -23.95 -21.34 2.19
C SER A 184 -25.37 -21.89 2.38
N MET A 185 -26.32 -21.04 2.75
CA MET A 185 -27.73 -21.39 2.89
C MET A 185 -28.28 -21.99 1.59
N THR A 186 -29.06 -23.05 1.72
CA THR A 186 -29.84 -23.63 0.61
C THR A 186 -31.27 -23.10 0.68
N TRP A 187 -32.07 -23.24 -0.38
CA TRP A 187 -33.47 -22.80 -0.40
C TRP A 187 -34.36 -23.34 0.74
N ASN A 188 -33.92 -24.39 1.42
CA ASN A 188 -34.61 -25.01 2.54
C ASN A 188 -34.18 -24.47 3.92
N ASP A 189 -33.22 -23.54 3.94
CA ASP A 189 -32.74 -22.93 5.17
C ASP A 189 -33.81 -21.98 5.75
N PRO A 190 -34.18 -22.10 7.04
CA PRO A 190 -35.15 -21.20 7.67
C PRO A 190 -34.83 -19.71 7.46
N ASP A 191 -33.56 -19.34 7.35
CA ASP A 191 -33.12 -17.96 7.20
C ASP A 191 -33.44 -17.39 5.79
N PHE A 192 -33.58 -18.26 4.77
CA PHE A 192 -34.08 -17.87 3.44
C PHE A 192 -35.52 -17.35 3.46
N ALA A 193 -36.33 -17.75 4.44
CA ALA A 193 -37.71 -17.26 4.57
C ALA A 193 -37.77 -15.74 4.84
N THR A 194 -36.64 -15.15 5.27
CA THR A 194 -36.48 -13.72 5.52
C THR A 194 -35.62 -13.01 4.48
N LEU A 195 -35.22 -13.69 3.40
CA LEU A 195 -34.44 -13.07 2.34
C LEU A 195 -35.25 -11.97 1.66
N GLY A 196 -34.84 -10.73 1.84
CA GLY A 196 -35.54 -9.54 1.32
C GLY A 196 -36.54 -8.92 2.29
N THR A 197 -36.79 -9.51 3.46
CA THR A 197 -37.40 -8.79 4.58
C THR A 197 -36.33 -8.11 5.40
N GLN A 198 -36.55 -6.83 5.70
CA GLN A 198 -35.68 -6.05 6.56
C GLN A 198 -35.85 -6.54 8.01
N THR A 199 -35.02 -7.51 8.40
CA THR A 199 -35.03 -8.15 9.73
C THR A 199 -34.31 -7.32 10.78
N LEU A 200 -33.38 -6.46 10.36
CA LEU A 200 -32.72 -5.48 11.21
C LEU A 200 -33.32 -4.10 10.92
N ASN A 201 -33.83 -3.43 11.95
CA ASN A 201 -33.97 -1.98 11.88
C ASN A 201 -32.54 -1.41 11.84
N PRO A 202 -32.11 -0.75 10.75
CA PRO A 202 -30.84 -0.06 10.74
C PRO A 202 -31.01 1.13 11.67
N ASP A 203 -30.59 0.96 12.92
CA ASP A 203 -30.29 2.11 13.75
C ASP A 203 -29.16 2.85 13.03
N ALA A 204 -29.49 3.99 12.43
CA ALA A 204 -28.52 4.82 11.75
C ALA A 204 -27.61 5.43 12.82
N VAL A 205 -26.57 4.69 13.21
CA VAL A 205 -25.57 5.20 14.13
C VAL A 205 -24.77 6.25 13.37
N GLN A 206 -24.98 7.52 13.73
CA GLN A 206 -24.23 8.60 13.13
C GLN A 206 -22.76 8.47 13.51
N ALA A 207 -21.90 8.30 12.51
CA ALA A 207 -20.47 8.36 12.73
C ALA A 207 -20.12 9.71 13.39
N PRO A 208 -19.25 9.71 14.42
CA PRO A 208 -18.90 10.93 15.12
C PRO A 208 -18.25 11.92 14.16
N LEU A 209 -18.60 13.21 14.32
CA LEU A 209 -17.97 14.27 13.53
C LEU A 209 -16.45 14.32 13.82
N PRO A 210 -15.64 14.65 12.81
CA PRO A 210 -14.21 14.88 13.01
C PRO A 210 -13.94 15.94 14.08
N LYS A 211 -12.82 15.80 14.79
CA LYS A 211 -12.41 16.78 15.81
C LYS A 211 -12.13 18.14 15.15
N GLY A 212 -12.71 19.20 15.72
CA GLY A 212 -12.47 20.58 15.30
C GLY A 212 -13.50 21.17 14.34
N VAL A 213 -14.50 20.40 13.91
CA VAL A 213 -15.58 20.87 13.03
C VAL A 213 -16.56 21.76 13.83
N ASP A 214 -16.82 22.98 13.36
CA ASP A 214 -17.78 23.91 13.96
C ASP A 214 -19.13 23.87 13.23
N THR A 215 -20.06 23.06 13.75
CA THR A 215 -21.41 22.91 13.18
C THR A 215 -22.32 24.12 13.40
N THR A 216 -21.89 25.11 14.20
CA THR A 216 -22.71 26.31 14.45
C THR A 216 -22.48 27.39 13.40
N LYS A 217 -21.31 27.40 12.76
CA LYS A 217 -20.92 28.40 11.76
C LYS A 217 -20.84 27.84 10.35
N HIS A 218 -20.46 26.58 10.20
CA HIS A 218 -20.21 25.97 8.91
C HIS A 218 -21.19 24.85 8.62
N MET A 219 -21.46 24.64 7.33
CA MET A 219 -22.26 23.51 6.87
C MET A 219 -21.37 22.27 6.80
N VAL A 220 -21.83 21.17 7.38
CA VAL A 220 -21.15 19.87 7.26
C VAL A 220 -21.85 19.05 6.17
N LEU A 221 -21.08 18.65 5.15
CA LEU A 221 -21.55 17.83 4.04
C LEU A 221 -20.80 16.50 4.01
N ASN A 222 -21.55 15.39 3.94
CA ASN A 222 -20.98 14.08 3.65
C ASN A 222 -20.97 13.85 2.13
N MET A 223 -19.79 13.77 1.54
CA MET A 223 -19.60 13.36 0.15
C MET A 223 -19.23 11.88 0.10
N GLY A 224 -20.03 11.05 -0.57
CA GLY A 224 -19.88 9.59 -0.55
C GLY A 224 -20.56 8.91 0.65
N PRO A 225 -20.38 7.59 0.87
CA PRO A 225 -19.46 6.69 0.16
C PRO A 225 -19.92 6.33 -1.26
N GLN A 226 -21.20 6.58 -1.58
CA GLN A 226 -21.77 6.37 -2.91
C GLN A 226 -21.82 7.71 -3.66
N HIS A 227 -20.77 8.01 -4.45
CA HIS A 227 -20.75 9.19 -5.32
C HIS A 227 -19.90 8.90 -6.57
N PRO A 228 -20.28 9.34 -7.79
CA PRO A 228 -19.53 9.02 -9.00
C PRO A 228 -18.05 9.46 -8.96
N ALA A 229 -17.79 10.65 -8.40
CA ALA A 229 -16.43 11.23 -8.33
C ALA A 229 -15.52 10.60 -7.26
N THR A 230 -15.97 9.59 -6.50
CA THR A 230 -15.12 8.92 -5.49
C THR A 230 -14.37 7.71 -6.03
N HIS A 231 -14.62 7.29 -7.28
CA HIS A 231 -13.94 6.19 -7.99
C HIS A 231 -13.69 4.94 -7.14
N GLY A 232 -14.75 4.51 -6.46
CA GLY A 232 -14.70 3.47 -5.44
C GLY A 232 -15.53 3.91 -4.23
N VAL A 233 -15.19 3.36 -3.07
CA VAL A 233 -15.91 3.61 -1.83
C VAL A 233 -15.08 4.52 -0.93
N LEU A 234 -15.37 5.81 -0.99
CA LEU A 234 -14.70 6.82 -0.19
C LEU A 234 -15.73 7.81 0.33
N ARG A 235 -15.72 8.05 1.64
CA ARG A 235 -16.51 9.11 2.26
C ARG A 235 -15.57 10.27 2.61
N ILE A 236 -16.00 11.50 2.37
CA ILE A 236 -15.30 12.70 2.81
C ILE A 236 -16.30 13.56 3.57
N ALA A 237 -16.05 13.80 4.85
CA ALA A 237 -16.79 14.78 5.63
C ALA A 237 -16.16 16.15 5.40
N LEU A 238 -16.91 17.06 4.78
CA LEU A 238 -16.50 18.40 4.40
C LEU A 238 -17.13 19.44 5.33
N GLU A 239 -16.33 20.36 5.83
CA GLU A 239 -16.78 21.58 6.50
C GLU A 239 -16.70 22.74 5.51
N LEU A 240 -17.84 23.39 5.26
CA LEU A 240 -18.00 24.38 4.21
C LEU A 240 -18.46 25.73 4.77
N ASP A 241 -17.75 26.79 4.36
CA ASP A 241 -18.19 28.18 4.48
C ASP A 241 -18.64 28.65 3.09
N GLY A 242 -19.94 28.51 2.81
CA GLY A 242 -20.50 28.68 1.47
C GLY A 242 -19.90 27.67 0.49
N GLU A 243 -19.13 28.18 -0.49
CA GLU A 243 -18.43 27.36 -1.50
C GLU A 243 -16.98 27.03 -1.12
N ARG A 244 -16.46 27.57 -0.01
CA ARG A 244 -15.08 27.38 0.42
C ARG A 244 -14.98 26.19 1.38
N ILE A 245 -14.07 25.27 1.07
CA ILE A 245 -13.70 24.18 1.99
C ILE A 245 -12.86 24.76 3.14
N VAL A 246 -13.35 24.62 4.37
CA VAL A 246 -12.64 24.98 5.60
C VAL A 246 -11.78 23.81 6.06
N SER A 247 -12.36 22.60 6.09
CA SER A 247 -11.68 21.37 6.42
C SER A 247 -12.28 20.19 5.64
N ALA A 248 -11.45 19.17 5.40
CA ALA A 248 -11.85 17.94 4.72
C ALA A 248 -11.29 16.74 5.50
N HIS A 249 -12.17 15.79 5.79
CA HIS A 249 -11.84 14.59 6.56
C HIS A 249 -12.20 13.35 5.75
N PRO A 250 -11.23 12.78 5.00
CA PRO A 250 -11.42 11.50 4.33
C PRO A 250 -11.60 10.38 5.36
N ASP A 251 -12.67 9.63 5.19
CA ASP A 251 -13.04 8.45 5.95
C ASP A 251 -12.87 7.24 5.04
N THR A 252 -11.80 6.50 5.28
CA THR A 252 -11.33 5.36 4.47
C THR A 252 -11.74 4.04 5.13
N GLY A 253 -11.29 2.90 4.57
CA GLY A 253 -11.50 1.59 5.20
C GLY A 253 -12.73 0.83 4.72
N TYR A 254 -13.65 1.45 3.97
CA TYR A 254 -14.83 0.77 3.41
C TYR A 254 -14.53 -0.42 2.50
N LEU A 255 -13.33 -0.47 1.91
CA LEU A 255 -12.86 -1.58 1.08
C LEU A 255 -11.79 -2.44 1.80
N HIS A 256 -11.48 -2.14 3.06
CA HIS A 256 -10.50 -2.91 3.81
C HIS A 256 -11.00 -4.35 4.01
N SER A 257 -10.31 -5.29 3.37
CA SER A 257 -10.71 -6.71 3.31
C SER A 257 -9.76 -7.63 4.06
N GLY A 258 -8.84 -7.08 4.86
CA GLY A 258 -7.92 -7.86 5.70
C GLY A 258 -6.93 -8.75 4.94
N PHE A 259 -6.48 -8.36 3.73
CA PHE A 259 -5.55 -9.17 2.94
C PHE A 259 -4.24 -9.48 3.68
N GLU A 260 -3.74 -8.53 4.48
CA GLU A 260 -2.54 -8.72 5.30
C GLU A 260 -2.70 -9.82 6.34
N LYS A 261 -3.85 -9.88 7.03
CA LYS A 261 -4.16 -10.95 7.98
C LYS A 261 -4.27 -12.30 7.28
N GLN A 262 -4.89 -12.32 6.10
CA GLN A 262 -5.01 -13.54 5.31
C GLN A 262 -3.66 -14.04 4.79
N ALA A 263 -2.72 -13.13 4.50
CA ALA A 263 -1.38 -13.50 4.08
C ALA A 263 -0.65 -14.36 5.12
N GLU A 264 -0.99 -14.26 6.41
CA GLU A 264 -0.38 -15.03 7.49
C GLU A 264 -0.69 -16.54 7.40
N ASN A 265 -1.86 -16.90 6.85
CA ASN A 265 -2.34 -18.29 6.80
C ASN A 265 -2.25 -18.91 5.39
N VAL A 266 -1.78 -18.14 4.40
CA VAL A 266 -1.69 -18.57 3.00
C VAL A 266 -0.23 -18.72 2.61
N ARG A 267 0.08 -19.76 1.84
CA ARG A 267 1.46 -19.97 1.34
C ARG A 267 1.81 -18.83 0.38
N TYR A 268 3.08 -18.42 0.34
CA TYR A 268 3.55 -17.34 -0.54
C TYR A 268 3.05 -17.45 -2.00
N LYS A 269 3.11 -18.65 -2.59
CA LYS A 269 2.61 -18.88 -3.96
C LYS A 269 1.10 -18.70 -4.12
N ASP A 270 0.34 -18.98 -3.07
CA ASP A 270 -1.12 -18.95 -3.07
C ASP A 270 -1.65 -17.56 -2.73
N PHE A 271 -0.78 -16.66 -2.24
CA PHE A 271 -1.12 -15.26 -1.97
C PHE A 271 -1.04 -14.37 -3.22
N VAL A 272 -0.35 -14.80 -4.29
CA VAL A 272 -0.21 -14.01 -5.54
C VAL A 272 -1.55 -13.45 -6.06
N PRO A 273 -2.66 -14.22 -6.12
CA PRO A 273 -3.95 -13.68 -6.57
C PRO A 273 -4.51 -12.56 -5.70
N TYR A 274 -4.16 -12.48 -4.41
CA TYR A 274 -4.59 -11.36 -3.57
C TYR A 274 -3.91 -10.05 -3.99
N THR A 275 -2.66 -10.11 -4.45
CA THR A 275 -1.93 -8.93 -4.92
C THR A 275 -2.53 -8.34 -6.19
N ASP A 276 -3.19 -9.15 -7.04
CA ASP A 276 -3.95 -8.65 -8.20
C ASP A 276 -5.09 -7.70 -7.79
N ARG A 277 -5.60 -7.84 -6.56
CA ARG A 277 -6.78 -7.14 -6.05
C ARG A 277 -6.46 -5.91 -5.21
N MET A 278 -5.17 -5.65 -4.94
CA MET A 278 -4.74 -4.48 -4.15
C MET A 278 -4.94 -3.20 -4.96
N ASP A 279 -4.14 -2.99 -6.00
CA ASP A 279 -4.44 -2.05 -7.08
C ASP A 279 -4.98 -2.84 -8.28
N TYR A 280 -6.30 -2.88 -8.41
CA TYR A 280 -6.99 -3.59 -9.49
C TYR A 280 -6.73 -3.00 -10.88
N THR A 281 -6.16 -1.80 -10.98
CA THR A 281 -5.75 -1.19 -12.25
C THR A 281 -4.33 -1.57 -12.66
N SER A 282 -3.52 -2.11 -11.74
CA SER A 282 -2.10 -2.42 -11.94
C SER A 282 -1.68 -3.82 -11.47
N ALA A 283 -2.54 -4.83 -11.63
CA ALA A 283 -2.34 -6.19 -11.11
C ALA A 283 -0.97 -6.82 -11.43
N MET A 284 -0.47 -6.72 -12.67
CA MET A 284 0.86 -7.25 -13.04
C MET A 284 2.00 -6.60 -12.24
N CYS A 285 1.91 -5.31 -11.95
CA CYS A 285 2.89 -4.56 -11.17
C CYS A 285 2.87 -4.99 -9.69
N ASN A 286 1.67 -5.24 -9.14
CA ASN A 286 1.53 -5.72 -7.76
C ASN A 286 2.13 -7.13 -7.61
N ASN A 287 1.82 -8.03 -8.55
CA ASN A 287 2.44 -9.36 -8.59
C ASN A 287 3.97 -9.26 -8.69
N LEU A 288 4.49 -8.33 -9.50
CA LEU A 288 5.92 -8.11 -9.65
C LEU A 288 6.56 -7.64 -8.34
N GLY A 289 5.99 -6.62 -7.69
CA GLY A 289 6.49 -6.12 -6.40
C GLY A 289 6.53 -7.21 -5.33
N TYR A 290 5.45 -7.99 -5.21
CA TYR A 290 5.39 -9.12 -4.29
C TYR A 290 6.38 -10.24 -4.65
N SER A 291 6.46 -10.63 -5.92
CA SER A 291 7.38 -11.68 -6.36
C SER A 291 8.83 -11.30 -6.14
N LEU A 292 9.21 -10.05 -6.41
CA LEU A 292 10.56 -9.55 -6.15
C LEU A 292 10.91 -9.59 -4.66
N ALA A 293 9.97 -9.23 -3.78
CA ALA A 293 10.19 -9.30 -2.34
C ALA A 293 10.45 -10.75 -1.88
N VAL A 294 9.65 -11.72 -2.33
CA VAL A 294 9.84 -13.13 -1.98
C VAL A 294 11.10 -13.73 -2.61
N GLU A 295 11.39 -13.40 -3.87
CA GLU A 295 12.61 -13.85 -4.57
C GLU A 295 13.87 -13.35 -3.90
N LYS A 296 13.86 -12.10 -3.43
CA LYS A 296 14.95 -11.49 -2.65
C LYS A 296 15.18 -12.24 -1.33
N LEU A 297 14.10 -12.63 -0.63
CA LEU A 297 14.20 -13.45 0.58
C LEU A 297 14.74 -14.86 0.30
N MET A 298 14.38 -15.45 -0.84
CA MET A 298 14.85 -16.77 -1.25
C MET A 298 16.28 -16.77 -1.82
N GLY A 299 16.81 -15.60 -2.22
CA GLY A 299 18.12 -15.48 -2.85
C GLY A 299 18.21 -16.17 -4.21
N VAL A 300 17.13 -16.17 -4.99
CA VAL A 300 17.07 -16.85 -6.30
C VAL A 300 17.27 -15.89 -7.45
N GLU A 301 18.03 -16.30 -8.47
CA GLU A 301 18.17 -15.56 -9.72
C GLU A 301 17.17 -16.05 -10.77
N ILE A 302 16.44 -15.11 -11.38
CA ILE A 302 15.40 -15.41 -12.36
C ILE A 302 15.98 -15.41 -13.78
N PRO A 303 15.59 -16.33 -14.68
CA PRO A 303 16.12 -16.37 -16.05
C PRO A 303 15.94 -15.03 -16.81
N PRO A 304 16.93 -14.58 -17.62
CA PRO A 304 16.88 -13.29 -18.32
C PRO A 304 15.62 -13.09 -19.18
N ARG A 305 15.14 -14.15 -19.83
CA ARG A 305 13.90 -14.10 -20.63
C ARG A 305 12.67 -13.76 -19.79
N ALA A 306 12.55 -14.34 -18.59
CA ALA A 306 11.43 -14.06 -17.69
C ALA A 306 11.53 -12.63 -17.13
N GLN A 307 12.75 -12.14 -16.85
CA GLN A 307 12.97 -10.75 -16.45
C GLN A 307 12.52 -9.77 -17.55
N ALA A 308 12.89 -10.02 -18.81
CA ALA A 308 12.49 -9.19 -19.94
C ALA A 308 10.95 -9.16 -20.12
N ILE A 309 10.29 -10.33 -20.03
CA ILE A 309 8.82 -10.41 -20.11
C ILE A 309 8.17 -9.62 -18.99
N ARG A 310 8.68 -9.73 -17.75
CA ARG A 310 8.18 -8.97 -16.58
C ARG A 310 8.22 -7.46 -16.82
N VAL A 311 9.32 -6.95 -17.39
CA VAL A 311 9.44 -5.52 -17.72
C VAL A 311 8.39 -5.14 -18.77
N VAL A 312 8.27 -5.90 -19.85
CA VAL A 312 7.28 -5.62 -20.90
C VAL A 312 5.85 -5.59 -20.35
N VAL A 313 5.45 -6.59 -19.57
CA VAL A 313 4.07 -6.63 -19.02
C VAL A 313 3.85 -5.54 -17.96
N ALA A 314 4.87 -5.18 -17.17
CA ALA A 314 4.77 -4.09 -16.20
C ALA A 314 4.60 -2.73 -16.89
N GLU A 315 5.32 -2.47 -17.99
CA GLU A 315 5.18 -1.22 -18.75
C GLU A 315 3.85 -1.15 -19.51
N LEU A 316 3.38 -2.26 -20.08
CA LEU A 316 2.02 -2.34 -20.65
C LEU A 316 0.97 -2.08 -19.57
N GLN A 317 1.14 -2.64 -18.37
CA GLN A 317 0.21 -2.43 -17.25
C GLN A 317 0.25 -0.97 -16.79
N ARG A 318 1.43 -0.35 -16.76
CA ARG A 318 1.60 1.09 -16.47
C ARG A 318 0.79 1.92 -17.46
N ILE A 319 0.92 1.67 -18.76
CA ILE A 319 0.14 2.38 -19.79
C ILE A 319 -1.36 2.16 -19.57
N ALA A 320 -1.80 0.91 -19.37
CA ALA A 320 -3.21 0.60 -19.12
C ALA A 320 -3.78 1.31 -17.87
N ALA A 321 -3.01 1.41 -16.79
CA ALA A 321 -3.39 2.14 -15.58
C ALA A 321 -3.49 3.65 -15.82
N HIS A 322 -2.53 4.24 -16.55
CA HIS A 322 -2.55 5.66 -16.90
C HIS A 322 -3.71 6.01 -17.84
N LEU A 323 -4.11 5.10 -18.73
CA LEU A 323 -5.31 5.29 -19.56
C LEU A 323 -6.58 5.33 -18.72
N VAL A 324 -6.71 4.49 -17.68
CA VAL A 324 -7.82 4.59 -16.73
C VAL A 324 -7.79 5.92 -15.99
N TRP A 325 -6.64 6.29 -15.43
CA TRP A 325 -6.46 7.57 -14.74
C TRP A 325 -6.86 8.75 -15.63
N LEU A 326 -6.37 8.80 -16.86
CA LEU A 326 -6.69 9.86 -17.81
C LEU A 326 -8.20 9.92 -18.09
N ALA A 327 -8.80 8.75 -18.37
CA ALA A 327 -10.20 8.62 -18.68
C ALA A 327 -11.09 9.12 -17.52
N THR A 328 -10.83 8.66 -16.30
CA THR A 328 -11.64 9.00 -15.12
C THR A 328 -11.40 10.44 -14.66
N HIS A 329 -10.16 10.91 -14.67
CA HIS A 329 -9.82 12.28 -14.27
C HIS A 329 -10.55 13.32 -15.13
N ILE A 330 -10.60 13.11 -16.44
CA ILE A 330 -11.24 14.05 -17.37
C ILE A 330 -12.76 14.03 -17.23
N LEU A 331 -13.32 12.84 -17.00
CA LEU A 331 -14.75 12.68 -16.71
C LEU A 331 -15.13 13.51 -15.49
N ASP A 332 -14.36 13.45 -14.42
CA ASP A 332 -14.64 14.20 -13.18
C ASP A 332 -14.46 15.71 -13.34
N VAL A 333 -13.40 16.13 -14.05
CA VAL A 333 -13.07 17.57 -14.19
C VAL A 333 -14.07 18.28 -15.09
N SER A 334 -14.41 17.69 -16.23
CA SER A 334 -15.14 18.41 -17.29
C SER A 334 -16.53 17.85 -17.57
N GLY A 335 -16.83 16.59 -17.22
CA GLY A 335 -18.09 15.89 -17.56
C GLY A 335 -18.32 15.66 -19.06
N THR A 336 -17.81 16.57 -19.91
CA THR A 336 -17.93 16.59 -21.38
C THR A 336 -16.85 15.79 -22.10
N GLY A 337 -15.86 15.26 -21.39
CA GLY A 337 -14.77 14.46 -21.97
C GLY A 337 -15.11 12.98 -22.21
N MET A 338 -16.39 12.62 -22.29
CA MET A 338 -16.85 11.24 -22.47
C MET A 338 -16.22 10.56 -23.70
N SER A 339 -15.99 11.31 -24.79
CA SER A 339 -15.31 10.77 -25.98
C SER A 339 -13.89 10.30 -25.69
N LEU A 340 -13.15 11.05 -24.87
CA LEU A 340 -11.78 10.72 -24.53
C LEU A 340 -11.70 9.55 -23.54
N LEU A 341 -12.67 9.44 -22.64
CA LEU A 341 -12.85 8.21 -21.84
C LEU A 341 -13.01 7.00 -22.76
N MET A 342 -13.89 7.07 -23.78
CA MET A 342 -14.08 5.96 -24.72
C MET A 342 -12.82 5.65 -25.53
N TYR A 343 -12.05 6.66 -25.93
CA TYR A 343 -10.78 6.43 -26.64
C TYR A 343 -9.76 5.77 -25.71
N ALA A 344 -9.50 6.32 -24.53
CA ALA A 344 -8.57 5.73 -23.58
C ALA A 344 -8.93 4.27 -23.24
N PHE A 345 -10.22 3.95 -23.11
CA PHE A 345 -10.67 2.57 -22.91
C PHE A 345 -10.46 1.69 -24.16
N ARG A 346 -10.65 2.20 -25.39
CA ARG A 346 -10.34 1.46 -26.62
C ARG A 346 -8.87 1.02 -26.65
N GLU A 347 -7.95 1.95 -26.41
CA GLU A 347 -6.52 1.65 -26.36
C GLU A 347 -6.16 0.72 -25.18
N ARG A 348 -6.86 0.86 -24.04
CA ARG A 348 -6.70 -0.04 -22.89
C ARG A 348 -7.14 -1.47 -23.22
N GLU A 349 -8.26 -1.65 -23.91
CA GLU A 349 -8.76 -2.98 -24.29
C GLU A 349 -7.76 -3.74 -25.16
N MET A 350 -7.00 -3.06 -26.04
CA MET A 350 -5.92 -3.69 -26.81
C MET A 350 -4.85 -4.30 -25.90
N ILE A 351 -4.52 -3.62 -24.80
CA ILE A 351 -3.57 -4.14 -23.80
C ILE A 351 -4.18 -5.33 -23.05
N LEU A 352 -5.47 -5.27 -22.68
CA LEU A 352 -6.13 -6.39 -22.01
C LEU A 352 -6.22 -7.63 -22.89
N ASP A 353 -6.42 -7.48 -24.20
CA ASP A 353 -6.37 -8.59 -25.15
C ASP A 353 -4.99 -9.26 -25.15
N MET A 354 -3.91 -8.47 -25.09
CA MET A 354 -2.54 -8.99 -24.95
C MET A 354 -2.32 -9.71 -23.60
N PHE A 355 -2.91 -9.23 -22.51
CA PHE A 355 -2.85 -9.91 -21.22
C PHE A 355 -3.66 -11.21 -21.18
N GLU A 356 -4.82 -11.24 -21.83
CA GLU A 356 -5.61 -12.46 -21.98
C GLU A 356 -4.82 -13.54 -22.74
N MET A 357 -4.07 -13.16 -23.79
CA MET A 357 -3.23 -14.11 -24.55
C MET A 357 -2.18 -14.83 -23.69
N ILE A 358 -1.63 -14.17 -22.67
CA ILE A 358 -0.55 -14.73 -21.84
C ILE A 358 -1.03 -15.33 -20.52
N SER A 359 -2.14 -14.83 -19.97
CA SER A 359 -2.64 -15.20 -18.65
C SER A 359 -3.97 -15.97 -18.68
N GLY A 360 -4.77 -15.80 -19.73
CA GLY A 360 -6.15 -16.30 -19.81
C GLY A 360 -7.17 -15.46 -19.03
N ALA A 361 -6.78 -14.30 -18.50
CA ALA A 361 -7.65 -13.39 -17.76
C ALA A 361 -7.47 -11.93 -18.22
N ARG A 362 -8.46 -11.08 -17.92
CA ARG A 362 -8.51 -9.66 -18.35
C ARG A 362 -8.33 -8.63 -17.22
N LEU A 363 -8.22 -9.07 -15.97
CA LEU A 363 -8.09 -8.17 -14.82
C LEU A 363 -7.20 -8.76 -13.73
N THR A 364 -7.55 -9.94 -13.23
CA THR A 364 -6.76 -10.67 -12.23
C THR A 364 -5.91 -11.74 -12.92
N TYR A 365 -4.69 -11.38 -13.30
CA TYR A 365 -3.88 -12.18 -14.21
C TYR A 365 -3.10 -13.30 -13.52
N SER A 366 -2.57 -13.04 -12.32
CA SER A 366 -1.69 -13.97 -11.59
C SER A 366 -0.59 -14.60 -12.48
N TYR A 367 -0.07 -13.80 -13.43
CA TYR A 367 0.85 -14.24 -14.48
C TYR A 367 2.31 -14.09 -14.07
N VAL A 368 2.66 -12.95 -13.48
CA VAL A 368 3.93 -12.77 -12.80
C VAL A 368 3.85 -13.55 -11.49
N ARG A 369 4.79 -14.47 -11.28
CA ARG A 369 4.80 -15.36 -10.11
C ARG A 369 6.19 -15.41 -9.51
N ILE A 370 6.27 -15.80 -8.25
CA ILE A 370 7.53 -16.11 -7.59
C ILE A 370 8.29 -17.16 -8.44
N GLY A 371 9.51 -16.83 -8.85
CA GLY A 371 10.35 -17.64 -9.75
C GLY A 371 10.32 -17.22 -11.22
N GLY A 372 9.62 -16.15 -11.59
CA GLY A 372 9.57 -15.62 -12.97
C GLY A 372 8.15 -15.31 -13.47
N VAL A 373 7.73 -16.05 -14.50
CA VAL A 373 6.40 -15.93 -15.10
C VAL A 373 5.76 -17.32 -15.17
N TRP A 374 4.43 -17.39 -15.17
CA TRP A 374 3.71 -18.66 -15.20
C TRP A 374 4.00 -19.51 -16.44
N LYS A 375 3.97 -18.87 -17.62
CA LYS A 375 4.25 -19.48 -18.92
C LYS A 375 4.93 -18.48 -19.82
N ASP A 376 5.73 -18.98 -20.77
CA ASP A 376 6.38 -18.12 -21.76
C ASP A 376 5.36 -17.41 -22.66
N ALA A 377 5.72 -16.23 -23.17
CA ALA A 377 4.87 -15.47 -24.07
C ALA A 377 4.82 -16.14 -25.46
N PRO A 378 3.61 -16.33 -26.05
CA PRO A 378 3.48 -16.87 -27.39
C PRO A 378 4.03 -15.87 -28.42
N ALA A 379 4.48 -16.35 -29.59
CA ALA A 379 5.00 -15.49 -30.65
C ALA A 379 4.01 -14.39 -31.08
N ALA A 380 2.71 -14.70 -31.05
CA ALA A 380 1.65 -13.74 -31.34
C ALA A 380 1.62 -12.54 -30.38
N PHE A 381 1.93 -12.75 -29.08
CA PHE A 381 1.98 -11.65 -28.11
C PHE A 381 3.04 -10.62 -28.49
N VAL A 382 4.24 -11.07 -28.88
CA VAL A 382 5.34 -10.18 -29.27
C VAL A 382 4.97 -9.32 -30.47
N ALA A 383 4.35 -9.93 -31.50
CA ALA A 383 3.88 -9.21 -32.68
C ALA A 383 2.83 -8.14 -32.31
N ARG A 384 1.87 -8.46 -31.43
CA ARG A 384 0.85 -7.51 -30.98
C ARG A 384 1.41 -6.36 -30.17
N VAL A 385 2.42 -6.61 -29.33
CA VAL A 385 3.12 -5.54 -28.60
C VAL A 385 3.81 -4.58 -29.58
N GLN A 386 4.45 -5.11 -30.63
CA GLN A 386 5.08 -4.28 -31.66
C GLN A 386 4.07 -3.41 -32.42
N GLU A 387 2.95 -4.01 -32.85
CA GLU A 387 1.83 -3.27 -33.48
C GLU A 387 1.32 -2.14 -32.56
N PHE A 388 1.16 -2.41 -31.27
CA PHE A 388 0.73 -1.42 -30.30
C PHE A 388 1.75 -0.28 -30.14
N CYS A 389 3.05 -0.61 -30.06
CA CYS A 389 4.11 0.39 -29.96
C CYS A 389 4.19 1.32 -31.18
N GLU A 390 3.83 0.85 -32.38
CA GLU A 390 3.74 1.68 -33.58
C GLU A 390 2.50 2.59 -33.56
N LEU A 391 1.38 2.09 -33.04
CA LEU A 391 0.10 2.79 -33.03
C LEU A 391 -0.01 3.85 -31.92
N PHE A 392 0.44 3.52 -30.70
CA PHE A 392 0.12 4.27 -29.50
C PHE A 392 0.66 5.71 -29.46
N PRO A 393 1.85 6.03 -30.01
CA PRO A 393 2.33 7.42 -30.05
C PRO A 393 1.36 8.38 -30.74
N GLU A 394 0.75 7.96 -31.86
CA GLU A 394 -0.26 8.78 -32.56
C GLU A 394 -1.50 9.02 -31.69
N ARG A 395 -1.86 8.06 -30.83
CA ARG A 395 -2.99 8.19 -29.89
C ARG A 395 -2.69 9.17 -28.77
N ILE A 396 -1.46 9.17 -28.25
CA ILE A 396 -1.00 10.18 -27.29
C ILE A 396 -1.12 11.58 -27.89
N ASP A 397 -0.62 11.79 -29.11
CA ASP A 397 -0.73 13.09 -29.81
C ASP A 397 -2.19 13.55 -29.95
N GLN A 398 -3.11 12.63 -30.25
CA GLN A 398 -4.54 12.95 -30.32
C GLN A 398 -5.10 13.40 -28.97
N TYR A 399 -4.72 12.72 -27.88
CA TYR A 399 -5.18 13.07 -26.53
C TYR A 399 -4.61 14.42 -26.07
N GLU A 400 -3.33 14.69 -26.34
CA GLU A 400 -2.70 15.97 -26.02
C GLU A 400 -3.36 17.11 -26.80
N ARG A 401 -3.64 16.94 -28.09
CA ARG A 401 -4.37 17.96 -28.87
C ARG A 401 -5.75 18.27 -28.29
N MET A 402 -6.43 17.27 -27.70
CA MET A 402 -7.74 17.46 -27.09
C MET A 402 -7.67 18.17 -25.74
N LEU A 403 -6.60 17.97 -24.96
CA LEU A 403 -6.52 18.43 -23.57
C LEU A 403 -5.51 19.54 -23.33
N THR A 404 -4.29 19.37 -23.82
CA THR A 404 -3.13 20.17 -23.43
C THR A 404 -3.38 21.64 -23.70
N ASP A 405 -4.00 21.98 -24.83
CA ASP A 405 -4.35 23.36 -25.21
C ASP A 405 -5.81 23.75 -24.90
N SER A 406 -6.59 22.86 -24.28
CA SER A 406 -7.98 23.15 -23.93
C SER A 406 -8.04 24.22 -22.84
N VAL A 407 -8.68 25.35 -23.16
CA VAL A 407 -8.88 26.48 -22.23
C VAL A 407 -9.69 26.07 -21.00
N ILE A 408 -10.66 25.16 -21.17
CA ILE A 408 -11.50 24.68 -20.07
C ILE A 408 -10.66 23.81 -19.14
N PHE A 409 -9.89 22.88 -19.69
CA PHE A 409 -9.05 21.97 -18.90
C PHE A 409 -7.98 22.74 -18.12
N ARG A 410 -7.25 23.65 -18.78
CA ARG A 410 -6.23 24.51 -18.16
C ARG A 410 -6.73 25.46 -17.06
N LYS A 411 -8.04 25.73 -16.99
CA LYS A 411 -8.62 26.55 -15.91
C LYS A 411 -9.02 25.74 -14.70
N ARG A 412 -9.04 24.41 -14.80
CA ARG A 412 -9.57 23.49 -13.78
C ARG A 412 -8.48 22.64 -13.12
N VAL A 413 -7.33 22.51 -13.77
CA VAL A 413 -6.07 21.95 -13.27
C VAL A 413 -5.08 23.10 -13.13
#